data_AF-A0A495NXG7-F1
#
_entry.id   AF-A0A495NXG7-F1
#
_cell.length_a   1.000
_cell.length_b   1.000
_cell.length_c   1.000
_cell.angle_alpha   90.00
_cell.angle_beta   90.00
_cell.angle_gamma   90.00
#
_symmetry.space_group_name_H-M   'P 1'
#
loop_
_entity.id
_entity.type
_entity.pdbx_description
1 polymer ?
#
loop_
_entity_poly.entity_id
_entity_poly.type
_entity_poly.pdbx_seq_one_letter_code
_entity_poly.pdbx_strand_id
1 'polypeptide(L)'
;MNTAEFRKLITKHFSPKIRELGWKGSGFHYRKVDQNHIVNILGLQGSRFGDSIYCETAIHFDFIPDLVGFSYDKSTYDSCLIRERITPNNSGGWNLSNKEDINIETINSIWTSFKLQGTKFYEDFSKFPHPFDKIKPQDLRNNTNYKILGKYFITNHIELANLLKEINLLIGNKAMAKEFSILGIEAINDLGRKLLVGKKTKSYRETERFIENQLKKLTIE
;
A
#
# COMPACT_ATOMS: atom_id res chain seq x y z
N MET A 1 -12.68 -12.97 -23.20
CA MET A 1 -13.24 -11.85 -22.43
C MET A 1 -12.10 -10.94 -22.06
N ASN A 2 -12.25 -9.63 -22.18
CA ASN A 2 -11.24 -8.67 -21.76
C ASN A 2 -11.46 -8.20 -20.31
N THR A 3 -10.48 -7.50 -19.75
CA THR A 3 -10.51 -6.93 -18.40
C THR A 3 -11.75 -6.04 -18.14
N ALA A 4 -12.22 -5.28 -19.14
CA ALA A 4 -13.36 -4.38 -18.97
C ALA A 4 -14.69 -5.17 -18.85
N GLU A 5 -14.86 -6.24 -19.61
CA GLU A 5 -15.97 -7.16 -19.49
C GLU A 5 -15.93 -7.91 -18.15
N PHE A 6 -14.76 -8.38 -17.73
CA PHE A 6 -14.57 -9.03 -16.44
C PHE A 6 -14.92 -8.09 -15.27
N ARG A 7 -14.61 -6.79 -15.37
CA ARG A 7 -15.00 -5.77 -14.38
C ARG A 7 -16.52 -5.68 -14.20
N LYS A 8 -17.30 -5.90 -15.26
CA LYS A 8 -18.77 -5.96 -15.17
C LYS A 8 -19.21 -7.19 -14.35
N LEU A 9 -18.59 -8.35 -14.59
CA LEU A 9 -18.86 -9.56 -13.79
C LEU A 9 -18.49 -9.38 -12.32
N ILE A 10 -17.35 -8.75 -12.02
CA ILE A 10 -16.96 -8.41 -10.65
C ILE A 10 -18.02 -7.53 -9.99
N THR A 11 -18.55 -6.54 -10.71
CA THR A 11 -19.62 -5.66 -10.20
C THR A 11 -20.90 -6.43 -9.88
N LYS A 12 -21.21 -7.46 -10.67
CA LYS A 12 -22.41 -8.29 -10.51
C LYS A 12 -22.27 -9.37 -9.44
N HIS A 13 -21.10 -10.02 -9.34
CA HIS A 13 -20.92 -11.26 -8.57
C HIS A 13 -20.02 -11.13 -7.34
N PHE A 14 -19.12 -10.15 -7.30
CA PHE A 14 -18.18 -9.94 -6.18
C PHE A 14 -18.57 -8.73 -5.34
N SER A 15 -18.89 -7.60 -5.99
CA SER A 15 -19.21 -6.35 -5.28
C SER A 15 -20.32 -6.49 -4.24
N PRO A 16 -21.43 -7.23 -4.48
CA PRO A 16 -22.46 -7.42 -3.44
C PRO A 16 -21.89 -8.10 -2.19
N LYS A 17 -21.14 -9.19 -2.36
CA LYS A 17 -20.55 -9.98 -1.27
C LYS A 17 -19.60 -9.16 -0.40
N ILE A 18 -18.73 -8.37 -1.02
CA ILE A 18 -17.76 -7.57 -0.25
C ILE A 18 -18.45 -6.37 0.44
N ARG A 19 -19.51 -5.81 -0.16
CA ARG A 19 -20.30 -4.73 0.44
C ARG A 19 -21.09 -5.19 1.66
N GLU A 20 -21.57 -6.43 1.68
CA GLU A 20 -22.17 -7.05 2.88
C GLU A 20 -21.19 -7.08 4.06
N LEU A 21 -19.88 -7.12 3.80
CA LEU A 21 -18.83 -7.02 4.83
C LEU A 21 -18.48 -5.56 5.21
N GLY A 22 -19.26 -4.57 4.76
CA GLY A 22 -19.07 -3.15 5.06
C GLY A 22 -18.03 -2.44 4.19
N TRP A 23 -17.56 -3.07 3.10
CA TRP A 23 -16.66 -2.40 2.15
C TRP A 23 -17.44 -1.45 1.23
N LYS A 24 -16.86 -0.30 0.92
CA LYS A 24 -17.34 0.66 -0.07
C LYS A 24 -16.54 0.50 -1.36
N GLY A 25 -17.14 0.88 -2.50
CA GLY A 25 -16.49 0.84 -3.81
C GLY A 25 -17.18 -0.09 -4.82
N SER A 26 -16.59 -0.22 -6.00
CA SER A 26 -17.14 -0.99 -7.12
C SER A 26 -16.07 -1.37 -8.14
N GLY A 27 -16.34 -2.41 -8.92
CA GLY A 27 -15.42 -2.88 -9.96
C GLY A 27 -14.11 -3.35 -9.32
N PHE A 28 -13.03 -2.61 -9.54
CA PHE A 28 -11.69 -3.05 -9.15
C PHE A 28 -11.11 -2.34 -7.92
N HIS A 29 -11.88 -1.48 -7.26
CA HIS A 29 -11.41 -0.73 -6.12
C HIS A 29 -12.43 -0.80 -4.99
N TYR A 30 -12.00 -1.34 -3.86
CA TYR A 30 -12.79 -1.41 -2.64
C TYR A 30 -11.98 -0.88 -1.48
N ARG A 31 -12.69 -0.25 -0.54
CA ARG A 31 -12.11 0.30 0.66
C ARG A 31 -12.99 0.04 1.87
N LYS A 32 -12.38 -0.19 3.02
CA LYS A 32 -13.05 -0.26 4.31
C LYS A 32 -12.23 0.54 5.30
N VAL A 33 -12.83 1.60 5.83
CA VAL A 33 -12.22 2.42 6.88
C VAL A 33 -12.53 1.74 8.21
N ASP A 34 -11.49 1.40 8.95
CA ASP A 34 -11.60 0.91 10.31
C ASP A 34 -11.61 2.09 11.30
N GLN A 35 -12.09 1.87 12.54
CA GLN A 35 -12.25 2.93 13.53
C GLN A 35 -10.91 3.49 14.07
N ASN A 36 -9.80 2.78 13.82
CA ASN A 36 -8.49 3.08 14.41
C ASN A 36 -7.50 3.63 13.36
N HIS A 37 -7.91 4.59 12.54
CA HIS A 37 -7.11 5.25 11.51
C HIS A 37 -6.63 4.39 10.34
N ILE A 38 -6.92 3.09 10.33
CA ILE A 38 -6.50 2.18 9.27
C ILE A 38 -7.56 2.12 8.18
N VAL A 39 -7.10 2.25 6.94
CA VAL A 39 -7.90 2.14 5.73
C VAL A 39 -7.47 0.90 4.99
N ASN A 40 -8.32 -0.12 5.03
CA ASN A 40 -8.13 -1.36 4.28
C ASN A 40 -8.53 -1.12 2.82
N ILE A 41 -7.65 -1.49 1.89
CA ILE A 41 -7.83 -1.31 0.45
C ILE A 41 -7.68 -2.67 -0.24
N LEU A 42 -8.63 -2.98 -1.12
CA LEU A 42 -8.59 -4.15 -2.00
C LEU A 42 -8.67 -3.66 -3.44
N GLY A 43 -7.65 -4.01 -4.23
CA GLY A 43 -7.53 -3.73 -5.64
C GLY A 43 -7.65 -4.99 -6.49
N LEU A 44 -8.19 -4.84 -7.69
CA LEU A 44 -8.02 -5.80 -8.77
C LEU A 44 -7.31 -5.12 -9.94
N GLN A 45 -6.41 -5.84 -10.61
CA GLN A 45 -5.62 -5.31 -11.71
C GLN A 45 -5.60 -6.30 -12.86
N GLY A 46 -5.97 -5.85 -14.06
CA GLY A 46 -5.73 -6.62 -15.28
C GLY A 46 -4.23 -6.69 -15.59
N SER A 47 -3.78 -7.84 -16.09
CA SER A 47 -2.45 -7.96 -16.66
C SER A 47 -2.27 -7.00 -17.84
N ARG A 48 -1.02 -6.74 -18.21
CA ARG A 48 -0.69 -5.93 -19.39
C ARG A 48 -1.34 -6.47 -20.68
N PHE A 49 -1.50 -7.79 -20.78
CA PHE A 49 -2.09 -8.46 -21.94
C PHE A 49 -3.61 -8.64 -21.81
N GLY A 50 -4.20 -8.30 -20.66
CA GLY A 50 -5.64 -8.39 -20.40
C GLY A 50 -6.17 -9.83 -20.29
N ASP A 51 -5.28 -10.81 -20.16
CA ASP A 51 -5.56 -12.24 -20.09
C ASP A 51 -5.67 -12.77 -18.67
N SER A 52 -5.31 -11.97 -17.66
CA SER A 52 -5.31 -12.36 -16.27
C SER A 52 -5.63 -11.19 -15.34
N ILE A 53 -6.11 -11.52 -14.15
CA ILE A 53 -6.44 -10.56 -13.09
C ILE A 53 -5.59 -10.88 -11.87
N TYR A 54 -5.04 -9.84 -11.26
CA TYR A 54 -4.33 -9.87 -9.99
C TYR A 54 -5.19 -9.20 -8.92
N CYS A 55 -5.05 -9.65 -7.68
CA CYS A 55 -5.76 -9.09 -6.55
C CYS A 55 -4.75 -8.62 -5.50
N GLU A 56 -4.89 -7.38 -5.06
CA GLU A 56 -3.91 -6.69 -4.23
C GLU A 56 -4.61 -6.20 -2.97
N THR A 57 -4.01 -6.51 -1.83
CA THR A 57 -4.42 -5.97 -0.53
C THR A 57 -3.43 -4.89 -0.13
N ALA A 58 -3.92 -3.83 0.48
CA ALA A 58 -3.07 -2.79 1.04
C ALA A 58 -3.73 -2.18 2.28
N ILE A 59 -2.91 -1.64 3.16
CA ILE A 59 -3.37 -0.73 4.21
C ILE A 59 -2.84 0.68 3.95
N HIS A 60 -3.63 1.65 4.35
CA HIS A 60 -3.26 3.05 4.39
C HIS A 60 -3.76 3.67 5.71
N PHE A 61 -3.40 4.92 5.97
CA PHE A 61 -3.77 5.63 7.19
C PHE A 61 -4.49 6.93 6.85
N ASP A 62 -5.57 7.24 7.55
CA ASP A 62 -6.42 8.39 7.23
C ASP A 62 -5.83 9.77 7.58
N PHE A 63 -4.73 9.79 8.36
CA PHE A 63 -4.05 11.01 8.82
C PHE A 63 -2.80 11.37 8.02
N ILE A 64 -2.41 10.57 7.02
CA ILE A 64 -1.29 10.90 6.11
C ILE A 64 -1.74 10.82 4.65
N PRO A 65 -1.13 11.60 3.75
CA PRO A 65 -1.30 11.37 2.32
C PRO A 65 -0.61 10.07 1.89
N ASP A 66 -1.06 9.49 0.78
CA ASP A 66 -0.41 8.35 0.16
C ASP A 66 0.89 8.72 -0.57
N LEU A 67 1.53 7.73 -1.21
CA LEU A 67 2.82 7.91 -1.88
C LEU A 67 2.78 8.90 -3.06
N VAL A 68 1.59 9.18 -3.62
CA VAL A 68 1.41 10.15 -4.71
C VAL A 68 0.82 11.48 -4.23
N GLY A 69 0.58 11.62 -2.92
CA GLY A 69 0.12 12.85 -2.29
C GLY A 69 -1.41 12.99 -2.20
N PHE A 70 -2.17 11.91 -2.44
CA PHE A 70 -3.61 11.95 -2.30
C PHE A 70 -4.06 11.60 -0.88
N SER A 71 -5.23 12.13 -0.50
CA SER A 71 -5.94 11.75 0.71
C SER A 71 -6.45 10.32 0.61
N TYR A 72 -6.68 9.70 1.77
CA TYR A 72 -7.02 8.28 1.85
C TYR A 72 -8.19 7.90 0.95
N ASP A 73 -9.23 8.73 0.84
CA ASP A 73 -10.45 8.47 0.05
C ASP A 73 -10.19 8.27 -1.46
N LYS A 74 -9.05 8.73 -1.96
CA LYS A 74 -8.60 8.56 -3.35
C LYS A 74 -7.50 7.51 -3.51
N SER A 75 -6.90 7.06 -2.41
CA SER A 75 -5.81 6.08 -2.45
C SER A 75 -6.27 4.74 -3.01
N THR A 76 -5.37 4.14 -3.77
CA THR A 76 -5.47 2.82 -4.37
C THR A 76 -4.30 1.97 -3.87
N TYR A 77 -4.36 0.65 -4.08
CA TYR A 77 -3.34 -0.28 -3.57
C TYR A 77 -1.92 0.03 -4.07
N ASP A 78 -1.79 0.64 -5.25
CA ASP A 78 -0.53 0.98 -5.90
C ASP A 78 0.15 2.22 -5.31
N SER A 79 -0.61 3.11 -4.69
CA SER A 79 -0.09 4.27 -3.94
C SER A 79 0.17 3.98 -2.46
N CYS A 80 -0.07 2.76 -1.99
CA CYS A 80 0.14 2.36 -0.60
C CYS A 80 1.54 1.76 -0.38
N LEU A 81 2.13 2.07 0.78
CA LEU A 81 3.45 1.55 1.18
C LEU A 81 3.40 0.06 1.54
N ILE A 82 2.34 -0.36 2.24
CA ILE A 82 2.19 -1.72 2.78
C ILE A 82 1.10 -2.40 1.96
N ARG A 83 1.52 -3.38 1.16
CA ARG A 83 0.64 -4.15 0.29
C ARG A 83 1.13 -5.58 0.14
N GLU A 84 0.19 -6.47 -0.12
CA GLU A 84 0.43 -7.89 -0.36
C GLU A 84 -0.51 -8.38 -1.46
N ARG A 85 0.02 -9.19 -2.38
CA ARG A 85 -0.77 -9.78 -3.46
C ARG A 85 -1.46 -11.05 -2.96
N ILE A 86 -2.78 -11.12 -3.15
CA ILE A 86 -3.52 -12.38 -2.99
C ILE A 86 -3.28 -13.22 -4.24
N THR A 87 -2.96 -14.50 -4.06
CA THR A 87 -2.69 -15.43 -5.16
C THR A 87 -3.57 -16.68 -5.05
N PRO A 88 -3.97 -17.32 -6.17
CA PRO A 88 -4.80 -18.53 -6.13
C PRO A 88 -4.07 -19.74 -5.53
N ASN A 89 -2.75 -19.85 -5.71
CA ASN A 89 -1.92 -20.98 -5.26
C ASN A 89 -0.48 -20.53 -4.91
N ASN A 90 -0.33 -19.51 -4.05
CA ASN A 90 0.96 -18.93 -3.65
C ASN A 90 1.78 -18.25 -4.77
N SER A 91 1.26 -18.18 -6.01
CA SER A 91 1.86 -17.41 -7.11
C SER A 91 0.85 -17.10 -8.22
N GLY A 92 1.16 -16.10 -9.04
CA GLY A 92 0.42 -15.78 -10.27
C GLY A 92 -0.87 -14.98 -10.07
N GLY A 93 -1.62 -14.85 -11.16
CA GLY A 93 -2.96 -14.24 -11.21
C GLY A 93 -4.00 -15.25 -11.71
N TRP A 94 -5.26 -14.83 -11.77
CA TRP A 94 -6.34 -15.63 -12.33
C TRP A 94 -6.46 -15.39 -13.83
N ASN A 95 -6.33 -16.44 -14.62
CA ASN A 95 -6.51 -16.35 -16.06
C ASN A 95 -7.99 -16.14 -16.42
N LEU A 96 -8.22 -15.28 -17.41
CA LEU A 96 -9.53 -14.99 -17.97
C LEU A 96 -9.84 -15.94 -19.12
N SER A 97 -11.11 -16.34 -19.20
CA SER A 97 -11.63 -17.19 -20.27
C SER A 97 -12.50 -16.40 -21.24
N ASN A 98 -12.76 -16.96 -22.42
CA ASN A 98 -13.79 -16.48 -23.33
C ASN A 98 -15.21 -16.91 -22.91
N LYS A 99 -15.34 -17.82 -21.95
CA LYS A 99 -16.64 -18.28 -21.42
C LYS A 99 -16.98 -17.55 -20.13
N GLU A 100 -18.18 -16.97 -20.06
CA GLU A 100 -18.66 -16.21 -18.90
C GLU A 100 -18.71 -17.07 -17.63
N ASP A 101 -19.25 -18.30 -17.70
CA ASP A 101 -19.39 -19.19 -16.53
C ASP A 101 -18.04 -19.50 -15.87
N ILE A 102 -17.00 -19.74 -16.68
CA ILE A 102 -15.63 -19.95 -16.18
C ILE A 102 -15.12 -18.70 -15.45
N ASN A 103 -15.43 -17.51 -15.96
CA ASN A 103 -15.04 -16.27 -15.30
C ASN A 103 -15.83 -16.02 -14.00
N ILE A 104 -17.06 -16.51 -13.89
CA ILE A 104 -17.83 -16.49 -12.63
C ILE A 104 -17.18 -17.43 -11.60
N GLU A 105 -16.73 -18.61 -12.00
CA GLU A 105 -15.95 -19.51 -11.14
C GLU A 105 -14.64 -18.87 -10.68
N THR A 106 -13.93 -18.19 -11.59
CA THR A 106 -12.75 -17.38 -11.26
C THR A 106 -13.07 -16.32 -10.18
N ILE A 107 -14.21 -15.64 -10.28
CA ILE A 107 -14.63 -14.66 -9.25
C ILE A 107 -14.87 -15.33 -7.90
N ASN A 108 -15.46 -16.53 -7.88
CA ASN A 108 -15.64 -17.30 -6.64
C ASN A 108 -14.30 -17.76 -6.05
N SER A 109 -13.32 -18.09 -6.89
CA SER A 109 -11.94 -18.38 -6.46
C SER A 109 -11.26 -17.15 -5.85
N ILE A 110 -11.39 -15.97 -6.48
CA ILE A 110 -10.90 -14.70 -5.91
C ILE A 110 -11.54 -14.43 -4.55
N TRP A 111 -12.87 -14.59 -4.43
CA TRP A 111 -13.59 -14.41 -3.17
C TRP A 111 -13.09 -15.35 -2.07
N THR A 112 -12.87 -16.63 -2.41
CA THR A 112 -12.34 -17.63 -1.47
C THR A 112 -10.94 -17.26 -0.99
N SER A 113 -10.08 -16.83 -1.92
CA SER A 113 -8.71 -16.41 -1.62
C SER A 113 -8.66 -15.13 -0.80
N PHE A 114 -9.53 -14.16 -1.08
CA PHE A 114 -9.70 -12.96 -0.26
C PHE A 114 -10.10 -13.29 1.18
N LYS A 115 -11.08 -14.18 1.37
CA LYS A 115 -11.50 -14.60 2.72
C LYS A 115 -10.41 -15.34 3.49
N LEU A 116 -9.47 -16.00 2.81
CA LEU A 116 -8.41 -16.79 3.43
C LEU A 116 -7.12 -16.00 3.67
N GLN A 117 -6.72 -15.17 2.72
CA GLN A 117 -5.44 -14.46 2.71
C GLN A 117 -5.64 -12.97 3.05
N GLY A 118 -6.59 -12.32 2.38
CA GLY A 118 -6.81 -10.87 2.55
C GLY A 118 -7.28 -10.50 3.95
N THR A 119 -8.18 -11.28 4.53
CA THR A 119 -8.63 -11.10 5.93
C THR A 119 -7.47 -11.19 6.92
N LYS A 120 -6.58 -12.19 6.76
CA LYS A 120 -5.38 -12.35 7.60
C LYS A 120 -4.41 -11.19 7.45
N PHE A 121 -4.23 -10.69 6.22
CA PHE A 121 -3.43 -9.51 5.95
C PHE A 121 -3.94 -8.30 6.74
N TYR A 122 -5.24 -8.01 6.71
CA TYR A 122 -5.79 -6.88 7.47
C TYR A 122 -5.77 -7.11 8.98
N GLU A 123 -5.97 -8.35 9.43
CA GLU A 123 -5.95 -8.71 10.85
C GLU A 123 -4.58 -8.44 11.50
N ASP A 124 -3.48 -8.69 10.77
CA ASP A 124 -2.10 -8.37 11.19
C ASP A 124 -1.91 -6.88 11.57
N PHE A 125 -2.78 -5.99 11.08
CA PHE A 125 -2.72 -4.55 11.36
C PHE A 125 -3.90 -4.01 12.18
N SER A 126 -4.89 -4.84 12.52
CA SER A 126 -6.16 -4.41 13.14
C SER A 126 -6.04 -3.65 14.48
N LYS A 127 -4.89 -3.74 15.15
CA LYS A 127 -4.66 -3.21 16.51
C LYS A 127 -3.78 -1.96 16.51
N PHE A 128 -4.11 -0.95 15.72
CA PHE A 128 -3.36 0.31 15.70
C PHE A 128 -3.13 0.89 17.12
N PRO A 129 -1.91 1.35 17.48
CA PRO A 129 -0.74 1.56 16.61
C PRO A 129 0.14 0.32 16.39
N HIS A 130 -0.22 -0.85 16.91
CA HIS A 130 0.50 -2.10 16.62
C HIS A 130 0.32 -2.51 15.15
N PRO A 131 1.37 -2.98 14.45
CA PRO A 131 2.73 -3.29 14.94
C PRO A 131 3.73 -2.13 14.89
N PHE A 132 3.32 -0.96 14.41
CA PHE A 132 4.20 0.17 14.16
C PHE A 132 4.84 0.73 15.43
N ASP A 133 4.14 0.66 16.56
CA ASP A 133 4.63 1.07 17.89
C ASP A 133 5.84 0.26 18.39
N LYS A 134 6.10 -0.93 17.80
CA LYS A 134 7.24 -1.78 18.17
C LYS A 134 8.49 -1.56 17.33
N ILE A 135 8.36 -0.85 16.21
CA ILE A 135 9.48 -0.61 15.30
C ILE A 135 10.35 0.50 15.90
N LYS A 136 11.67 0.26 15.93
CA LYS A 136 12.66 1.21 16.43
C LYS A 136 13.52 1.76 15.28
N PRO A 137 14.10 2.97 15.41
CA PRO A 137 14.99 3.55 14.42
C PRO A 137 16.16 2.63 14.05
N GLN A 138 16.71 1.91 15.04
CA GLN A 138 17.81 0.97 14.84
C GLN A 138 17.45 -0.20 13.90
N ASP A 139 16.18 -0.62 13.89
CA ASP A 139 15.71 -1.69 13.01
C ASP A 139 15.81 -1.30 11.54
N LEU A 140 15.71 0.00 11.24
CA LEU A 140 15.80 0.54 9.89
C LEU A 140 17.22 0.97 9.50
N ARG A 141 18.03 1.45 10.46
CA ARG A 141 19.45 1.82 10.21
C ARG A 141 20.27 0.66 9.66
N ASN A 142 20.00 -0.56 10.15
CA ASN A 142 20.82 -1.73 9.85
C ASN A 142 20.22 -2.68 8.82
N ASN A 143 19.02 -2.40 8.30
CA ASN A 143 18.30 -3.34 7.45
C ASN A 143 17.62 -2.64 6.29
N THR A 144 18.25 -2.68 5.11
CA THR A 144 17.67 -2.20 3.85
C THR A 144 16.62 -3.14 3.26
N ASN A 145 16.32 -4.24 3.93
CA ASN A 145 15.34 -5.26 3.55
C ASN A 145 14.34 -5.50 4.68
N TYR A 146 13.91 -4.41 5.33
CA TYR A 146 13.04 -4.50 6.50
C TYR A 146 11.69 -5.11 6.13
N LYS A 147 11.20 -5.97 7.02
CA LYS A 147 9.88 -6.60 6.92
C LYS A 147 9.06 -6.30 8.15
N ILE A 148 7.92 -5.65 7.96
CA ILE A 148 6.95 -5.47 9.05
C ILE A 148 6.42 -6.85 9.44
N LEU A 149 6.41 -7.14 10.74
CA LEU A 149 6.07 -8.45 11.32
C LEU A 149 6.94 -9.61 10.81
N GLY A 150 8.11 -9.33 10.21
CA GLY A 150 8.92 -10.34 9.52
C GLY A 150 8.29 -10.87 8.21
N LYS A 151 7.13 -10.34 7.81
CA LYS A 151 6.31 -10.81 6.69
C LYS A 151 6.36 -9.85 5.49
N TYR A 152 5.99 -8.59 5.71
CA TYR A 152 5.69 -7.64 4.64
C TYR A 152 6.90 -6.78 4.30
N PHE A 153 7.50 -7.03 3.14
CA PHE A 153 8.67 -6.31 2.67
C PHE A 153 8.35 -4.87 2.29
N ILE A 154 9.16 -3.93 2.76
CA ILE A 154 8.99 -2.50 2.48
C ILE A 154 10.12 -2.02 1.58
N THR A 155 9.78 -1.60 0.36
CA THR A 155 10.77 -1.16 -0.64
C THR A 155 11.26 0.28 -0.39
N ASN A 156 10.41 1.14 0.18
CA ASN A 156 10.71 2.56 0.35
C ASN A 156 10.92 2.89 1.83
N HIS A 157 12.17 2.81 2.27
CA HIS A 157 12.56 3.07 3.66
C HIS A 157 12.37 4.52 4.11
N ILE A 158 12.44 5.47 3.17
CA ILE A 158 12.23 6.90 3.46
C ILE A 158 10.76 7.12 3.84
N GLU A 159 9.85 6.54 3.06
CA GLU A 159 8.41 6.62 3.33
C GLU A 159 8.01 5.79 4.56
N LEU A 160 8.71 4.69 4.85
CA LEU A 160 8.54 3.97 6.12
C LEU A 160 8.95 4.83 7.32
N ALA A 161 10.09 5.51 7.24
CA ALA A 161 10.53 6.42 8.31
C ALA A 161 9.51 7.56 8.50
N ASN A 162 8.98 8.13 7.40
CA ASN A 162 7.93 9.14 7.47
C ASN A 162 6.64 8.60 8.11
N LEU A 163 6.19 7.40 7.70
CA LEU A 163 5.02 6.75 8.30
C LEU A 163 5.20 6.56 9.82
N LEU A 164 6.34 6.02 10.26
CA LEU A 164 6.62 5.77 11.67
C LEU A 164 6.74 7.07 12.47
N LYS A 165 7.29 8.12 11.86
CA LYS A 165 7.32 9.47 12.43
C LYS A 165 5.89 9.98 12.67
N GLU A 166 5.02 9.92 11.66
CA GLU A 166 3.63 10.39 11.76
C GLU A 166 2.81 9.58 12.78
N ILE A 167 2.96 8.25 12.81
CA ILE A 167 2.34 7.40 13.83
C ILE A 167 2.79 7.82 15.24
N ASN A 168 4.09 8.03 15.44
CA ASN A 168 4.63 8.41 16.74
C ASN A 168 4.17 9.82 17.17
N LEU A 169 4.02 10.76 16.23
CA LEU A 169 3.39 12.06 16.52
C LEU A 169 1.94 11.89 16.96
N LEU A 170 1.16 11.11 16.24
CA LEU A 170 -0.26 10.87 16.52
C LEU A 170 -0.49 10.28 17.92
N ILE A 171 0.35 9.32 18.34
CA ILE A 171 0.25 8.67 19.67
C ILE A 171 0.99 9.44 20.78
N GLY A 172 1.53 10.63 20.48
CA GLY A 172 2.19 11.50 21.46
C GLY A 172 3.64 11.15 21.80
N ASN A 173 4.26 10.19 21.10
CA ASN A 173 5.66 9.80 21.30
C ASN A 173 6.64 10.68 20.50
N LYS A 174 6.72 11.96 20.88
CA LYS A 174 7.52 12.98 20.17
C LYS A 174 9.01 12.63 20.06
N ALA A 175 9.58 11.99 21.08
CA ALA A 175 10.99 11.60 21.08
C ALA A 175 11.28 10.59 19.95
N MET A 176 10.44 9.56 19.84
CA MET A 176 10.58 8.56 18.78
C MET A 176 10.28 9.12 17.39
N ALA A 177 9.29 10.01 17.29
CA ALA A 177 9.01 10.71 16.04
C ALA A 177 10.26 11.46 15.55
N LYS A 178 10.95 12.19 16.44
CA LYS A 178 12.18 12.91 16.10
C LYS A 178 13.29 11.97 15.62
N GLU A 179 13.45 10.81 16.23
CA GLU A 179 14.44 9.82 15.77
C GLU A 179 14.14 9.31 14.35
N PHE A 180 12.88 8.98 14.04
CA PHE A 180 12.49 8.56 12.69
C PHE A 180 12.60 9.70 11.66
N SER A 181 12.30 10.93 12.07
CA SER A 181 12.52 12.14 11.26
C SER A 181 14.00 12.27 10.87
N ILE A 182 14.92 12.20 11.84
CA ILE A 182 16.36 12.25 11.61
C ILE A 182 16.79 11.15 10.66
N LEU A 183 16.35 9.91 10.90
CA LEU A 183 16.68 8.77 10.04
C LEU A 183 16.23 8.98 8.59
N GLY A 184 15.00 9.44 8.38
CA GLY A 184 14.50 9.73 7.03
C GLY A 184 15.26 10.87 6.36
N ILE A 185 15.61 11.92 7.11
CA ILE A 185 16.40 13.06 6.62
C ILE A 185 17.80 12.62 6.18
N GLU A 186 18.46 11.77 6.98
CA GLU A 186 19.75 11.18 6.62
C GLU A 186 19.65 10.37 5.31
N ALA A 187 18.62 9.54 5.17
CA ALA A 187 18.41 8.70 4.00
C ALA A 187 18.10 9.51 2.72
N ILE A 188 17.24 10.53 2.82
CA ILE A 188 16.90 11.38 1.65
C ILE A 188 18.09 12.26 1.25
N ASN A 189 18.88 12.76 2.20
CA ASN A 189 20.10 13.51 1.90
C ASN A 189 21.13 12.62 1.20
N ASP A 190 21.29 11.37 1.64
CA ASP A 190 22.18 10.42 0.97
C ASP A 190 21.73 10.11 -0.46
N LEU A 191 20.42 9.91 -0.66
CA LEU A 191 19.85 9.76 -1.99
C LEU A 191 20.07 11.00 -2.86
N GLY A 192 19.87 12.19 -2.29
CA GLY A 192 20.13 13.48 -2.95
C GLY A 192 21.57 13.59 -3.44
N ARG A 193 22.56 13.25 -2.60
CA ARG A 193 23.98 13.24 -2.99
C ARG A 193 24.28 12.31 -4.16
N LYS A 194 23.57 11.17 -4.25
CA LYS A 194 23.74 10.19 -5.32
C LYS A 194 23.07 10.61 -6.63
N LEU A 195 21.89 11.22 -6.55
CA LEU A 195 21.09 11.53 -7.74
C LEU A 195 21.34 12.94 -8.29
N LEU A 196 21.68 13.90 -7.45
CA LEU A 196 21.91 15.30 -7.82
C LEU A 196 23.36 15.53 -8.25
N VAL A 197 23.80 14.77 -9.25
CA VAL A 197 25.15 14.86 -9.83
C VAL A 197 25.11 15.41 -11.25
N GLY A 198 26.11 16.21 -11.62
CA GLY A 198 26.27 16.73 -12.99
C GLY A 198 25.43 17.98 -13.30
N LYS A 199 25.04 18.15 -14.57
CA LYS A 199 24.37 19.37 -15.06
C LYS A 199 22.91 19.42 -14.60
N LYS A 200 22.42 20.63 -14.25
CA LYS A 200 21.03 20.90 -13.86
C LYS A 200 20.03 20.80 -15.04
N THR A 201 19.81 19.58 -15.53
CA THR A 201 18.79 19.25 -16.54
C THR A 201 17.36 19.36 -15.97
N LYS A 202 16.35 19.13 -16.81
CA LYS A 202 14.94 19.03 -16.37
C LYS A 202 14.77 17.92 -15.31
N SER A 203 15.29 16.73 -15.59
CA SER A 203 15.22 15.57 -14.67
C SER A 203 15.96 15.82 -13.36
N TYR A 204 17.09 16.53 -13.40
CA TYR A 204 17.78 16.98 -12.18
C TYR A 204 16.85 17.84 -11.31
N ARG A 205 16.19 18.85 -11.90
CA ARG A 205 15.30 19.76 -11.16
C ARG A 205 14.07 19.04 -10.61
N GLU A 206 13.54 18.06 -11.33
CA GLU A 206 12.46 17.19 -10.84
C GLU A 206 12.92 16.38 -9.62
N THR A 207 14.15 15.84 -9.67
CA THR A 207 14.77 15.14 -8.54
C THR A 207 15.01 16.09 -7.36
N GLU A 208 15.52 17.30 -7.60
CA GLU A 208 15.79 18.32 -6.58
C GLU A 208 14.49 18.67 -5.82
N ARG A 209 13.40 18.93 -6.55
CA ARG A 209 12.06 19.15 -5.96
C ARG A 209 11.53 17.95 -5.19
N PHE A 210 11.77 16.73 -5.69
CA PHE A 210 11.39 15.52 -4.98
C PHE A 210 12.12 15.43 -3.62
N ILE A 211 13.43 15.63 -3.60
CA ILE A 211 14.24 15.65 -2.36
C ILE A 211 13.74 16.73 -1.39
N GLU A 212 13.50 17.96 -1.88
CA GLU A 212 12.98 19.07 -1.06
C GLU A 212 11.61 18.74 -0.45
N ASN A 213 10.70 18.15 -1.22
CA ASN A 213 9.38 17.77 -0.73
C ASN A 213 9.46 16.68 0.33
N GLN A 214 10.36 15.70 0.15
CA GLN A 214 10.60 14.66 1.15
C GLN A 214 11.20 15.22 2.43
N LEU A 215 12.16 16.15 2.34
CA LEU A 215 12.72 16.84 3.50
C LEU A 215 11.64 17.61 4.28
N LYS A 216 10.75 18.34 3.58
CA LYS A 216 9.61 19.01 4.20
C LYS A 216 8.69 18.02 4.91
N LYS A 217 8.33 16.92 4.25
CA LYS A 217 7.52 15.87 4.88
C LYS A 217 8.18 15.32 6.13
N LEU A 218 9.49 15.10 6.14
CA LEU A 218 10.19 14.45 7.25
C LEU A 218 10.46 15.38 8.43
N THR A 219 10.52 16.69 8.22
CA THR A 219 10.82 17.66 9.28
C THR A 219 9.67 17.73 10.29
N ILE A 220 9.99 17.80 11.57
CA ILE A 220 9.03 18.06 12.66
C ILE A 220 9.21 19.53 13.05
N GLU A 221 8.11 20.28 13.07
CA GLU A 221 8.06 21.68 13.56
C GLU A 221 8.18 21.77 15.09
#